data_AF-X1KLX4-F1
#
_entry.id   AF-X1KLX4-F1
#
_cell.length_a   1.000
_cell.length_b   1.000
_cell.length_c   1.000
_cell.angle_alpha   90.00
_cell.angle_beta   90.00
_cell.angle_gamma   90.00
#
_symmetry.space_group_name_H-M   'P 1'
#
loop_
_entity.id
_entity.type
_entity.pdbx_description
1 polymer ?
#
loop_
_entity_poly.entity_id
_entity_poly.type
_entity_poly.pdbx_seq_one_letter_code
_entity_poly.pdbx_strand_id
1 'polypeptide(L)'
;MEGIKDRKFKPHTTVLTNILPDHLDRYSNFEKYAQAEKLIFKYQQSNDNLVINFDNKETHRAKKETNSKVYWFSAKEKIEPGCYLENDELVFQSEQYKMTFAKIS
;
A
#
# COMPACT_ATOMS: atom_id res chain seq x y z
N MET A 1 14.15 1.81 -4.70
CA MET A 1 13.51 1.82 -6.05
C MET A 1 14.09 2.86 -7.05
N GLU A 2 15.35 3.27 -6.93
CA GLU A 2 15.86 4.37 -7.78
C GLU A 2 16.01 4.00 -9.27
N GLY A 3 16.32 2.74 -9.58
CA GLY A 3 16.52 2.26 -10.96
C GLY A 3 15.26 2.29 -11.85
N ILE A 4 14.08 2.54 -11.27
CA ILE A 4 12.82 2.70 -12.00
C ILE A 4 12.39 4.17 -12.14
N LYS A 5 13.12 5.13 -11.54
CA LYS A 5 12.73 6.55 -11.49
C LYS A 5 12.49 7.17 -12.87
N ASP A 6 13.35 6.83 -13.82
CA ASP A 6 13.33 7.35 -15.19
C ASP A 6 12.69 6.37 -16.19
N ARG A 7 12.17 5.25 -15.69
CA ARG A 7 11.37 4.32 -16.47
C ARG A 7 9.90 4.65 -16.22
N LYS A 8 9.07 4.65 -17.27
CA LYS A 8 7.60 4.70 -17.13
C LYS A 8 7.06 3.36 -16.61
N PHE A 9 7.64 2.87 -15.51
CA PHE A 9 7.26 1.63 -14.88
C PHE A 9 5.87 1.82 -14.27
N LYS A 10 4.92 1.02 -14.75
CA LYS A 10 3.49 1.17 -14.44
C LYS A 10 2.86 -0.21 -14.21
N PRO A 11 3.02 -0.81 -13.02
CA PRO A 11 2.29 -2.02 -12.67
C PRO A 11 0.80 -1.73 -12.64
N HIS A 12 -0.01 -2.67 -13.16
CA HIS A 12 -1.46 -2.58 -13.04
C HIS A 12 -1.92 -2.67 -11.58
N THR A 13 -1.25 -3.51 -10.78
CA THR A 13 -1.50 -3.66 -9.34
C THR A 13 -0.19 -3.54 -8.59
N THR A 14 -0.18 -2.67 -7.58
CA THR A 14 0.97 -2.42 -6.72
C THR A 14 0.58 -2.67 -5.27
N VAL A 15 1.48 -3.28 -4.49
CA VAL A 15 1.30 -3.46 -3.04
C VAL A 15 2.43 -2.73 -2.33
N LEU A 16 2.09 -1.79 -1.46
CA LEU A 16 3.04 -1.09 -0.61
C LEU A 16 2.78 -1.50 0.85
N THR A 17 3.62 -2.40 1.35
CA THR A 17 3.39 -3.10 2.62
C THR A 17 3.75 -2.23 3.82
N ASN A 18 4.96 -1.67 3.85
CA ASN A 18 5.44 -0.82 4.93
C ASN A 18 6.53 0.10 4.40
N ILE A 19 6.63 1.31 4.95
CA ILE A 19 7.84 2.13 4.84
C ILE A 19 8.28 2.42 6.28
N LEU A 20 9.38 1.79 6.70
CA LEU A 20 9.98 1.92 8.01
C LEU A 20 11.43 2.40 7.87
N PRO A 21 12.02 3.05 8.89
CA PRO A 21 13.42 3.43 8.85
C PRO A 21 14.30 2.18 8.66
N ASP A 22 14.73 1.97 7.42
CA ASP A 22 15.62 0.91 7.00
C ASP A 22 16.60 1.53 5.99
N HIS A 23 17.81 0.99 5.87
CA HIS A 23 18.80 1.44 4.88
C HIS A 23 19.18 2.94 4.93
N LEU A 24 19.41 3.49 6.13
CA LEU A 24 19.86 4.88 6.31
C LEU A 24 21.30 5.15 5.82
N ASP A 25 22.06 4.12 5.47
CA ASP A 25 23.38 4.21 4.85
C ASP A 25 23.33 4.63 3.37
N ARG A 26 22.22 4.33 2.69
CA ARG A 26 22.03 4.63 1.26
C ARG A 26 21.36 5.97 1.00
N TYR A 27 20.51 6.45 1.91
CA TYR A 27 19.74 7.67 1.72
C TYR A 27 20.12 8.72 2.76
N SER A 28 20.24 9.98 2.33
CA SER A 28 20.63 11.08 3.23
C SER A 28 19.63 11.33 4.36
N ASN A 29 18.39 10.87 4.22
CA ASN A 29 17.36 10.87 5.27
C ASN A 29 16.21 9.91 4.91
N PHE A 30 15.37 9.62 5.91
CA PHE A 30 14.19 8.76 5.78
C PHE A 30 13.17 9.28 4.75
N GLU A 31 13.01 10.60 4.63
CA GLU A 31 12.06 11.19 3.70
C GLU A 31 12.40 10.85 2.24
N LYS A 32 13.67 10.95 1.85
CA LYS A 32 14.12 10.55 0.51
C LYS A 32 13.93 9.06 0.25
N TYR A 33 14.19 8.23 1.25
CA TYR A 33 13.91 6.79 1.16
C TYR A 33 12.41 6.53 0.94
N ALA A 34 11.55 7.13 1.77
CA ALA A 34 10.10 6.99 1.64
C ALA A 34 9.59 7.46 0.27
N GLN A 35 10.14 8.56 -0.25
CA GLN A 35 9.81 9.05 -1.60
C GLN A 35 10.30 8.10 -2.70
N ALA A 36 11.46 7.48 -2.53
CA ALA A 36 11.95 6.48 -3.47
C ALA A 36 11.01 5.27 -3.53
N GLU A 37 10.56 4.77 -2.38
CA GLU A 37 9.62 3.63 -2.31
C GLU A 37 8.25 3.93 -2.93
N LYS A 38 7.84 5.21 -2.94
CA LYS A 38 6.59 5.64 -3.60
C LYS A 38 6.69 5.72 -5.13
N LEU A 39 7.90 5.64 -5.71
CA LEU A 39 8.08 5.65 -7.17
C LEU A 39 7.36 4.50 -7.87
N ILE A 40 7.10 3.39 -7.17
CA ILE A 40 6.43 2.19 -7.71
C ILE A 40 5.05 2.47 -8.29
N PHE A 41 4.31 3.45 -7.74
CA PHE A 41 2.96 3.80 -8.19
C PHE A 41 2.91 5.15 -8.93
N LYS A 42 4.06 5.81 -9.14
CA LYS A 42 4.14 7.16 -9.71
C LYS A 42 3.40 7.33 -11.04
N TYR A 43 3.40 6.29 -11.88
CA TYR A 43 2.77 6.33 -13.21
C TYR A 43 1.42 5.62 -13.27
N GLN A 44 0.90 5.12 -12.15
CA GLN A 44 -0.44 4.52 -12.09
C GLN A 44 -1.54 5.58 -12.29
N GLN A 45 -2.68 5.14 -12.82
CA GLN A 45 -3.85 5.94 -13.19
C GLN A 45 -5.11 5.36 -12.52
N SER A 46 -6.26 5.99 -12.74
CA SER A 46 -7.54 5.63 -12.09
C SER A 46 -8.07 4.24 -12.41
N ASN A 47 -7.53 3.56 -13.42
CA ASN A 47 -7.84 2.18 -13.74
C ASN A 47 -6.88 1.16 -13.10
N ASP A 48 -5.81 1.62 -12.47
CA ASP A 48 -4.83 0.77 -11.77
C ASP A 48 -5.15 0.68 -10.27
N ASN A 49 -4.55 -0.31 -9.61
CA ASN A 49 -4.80 -0.62 -8.21
C ASN A 49 -3.55 -0.38 -7.36
N LEU A 50 -3.75 0.22 -6.19
CA LEU A 50 -2.75 0.37 -5.14
C LEU A 50 -3.28 -0.21 -3.83
N VAL A 51 -2.64 -1.26 -3.34
CA VAL A 51 -2.91 -1.90 -2.05
C VAL A 51 -1.93 -1.33 -1.03
N ILE A 52 -2.41 -0.63 0.00
CA ILE A 52 -1.56 0.05 0.99
C ILE A 52 -1.95 -0.32 2.42
N ASN A 53 -0.93 -0.39 3.27
CA ASN A 53 -1.12 -0.63 4.69
C ASN A 53 -1.71 0.60 5.38
N PHE A 54 -2.84 0.43 6.05
CA PHE A 54 -3.48 1.47 6.85
C PHE A 54 -2.72 1.74 8.15
N ASP A 55 -2.07 0.72 8.72
CA ASP A 55 -1.43 0.77 10.04
C ASP A 55 -0.05 1.43 10.02
N ASN A 56 0.52 1.66 8.84
CA ASN A 56 1.80 2.34 8.66
C ASN A 56 1.56 3.79 8.17
N LYS A 57 2.07 4.77 8.93
CA LYS A 57 1.84 6.20 8.69
C LYS A 57 2.33 6.66 7.32
N GLU A 58 3.45 6.16 6.83
CA GLU A 58 4.03 6.58 5.55
C GLU A 58 3.30 5.97 4.35
N THR A 59 2.89 4.70 4.44
CA THR A 59 2.05 4.07 3.42
C THR A 59 0.66 4.68 3.39
N HIS A 60 0.09 5.05 4.55
CA HIS A 60 -1.19 5.75 4.61
C HIS A 60 -1.13 7.10 3.87
N ARG A 61 -0.03 7.85 4.01
CA ARG A 61 0.17 9.11 3.27
C ARG A 61 0.15 8.93 1.74
N ALA A 62 0.56 7.76 1.23
CA ALA A 62 0.54 7.46 -0.20
C ALA A 62 -0.85 7.61 -0.85
N LYS A 63 -1.93 7.49 -0.07
CA LYS A 63 -3.30 7.75 -0.54
C LYS A 63 -3.49 9.15 -1.13
N LYS A 64 -2.76 10.14 -0.62
CA LYS A 64 -2.83 11.54 -1.09
C LYS A 64 -1.99 11.79 -2.35
N GLU A 65 -1.14 10.84 -2.72
CA GLU A 65 -0.11 10.98 -3.75
C GLU A 65 -0.40 10.14 -5.00
N THR A 66 -1.53 9.42 -5.02
CA THR A 66 -1.89 8.45 -6.07
C THR A 66 -3.21 8.80 -6.76
N ASN A 67 -3.27 8.56 -8.06
CA ASN A 67 -4.53 8.59 -8.84
C ASN A 67 -5.22 7.22 -8.91
N SER A 68 -4.60 6.18 -8.35
CA SER A 68 -5.06 4.80 -8.43
C SER A 68 -6.29 4.54 -7.55
N LYS A 69 -7.02 3.47 -7.85
CA LYS A 69 -7.97 2.90 -6.91
C LYS A 69 -7.19 2.33 -5.73
N VAL A 70 -7.58 2.73 -4.52
CA VAL A 70 -6.89 2.32 -3.30
C VAL A 70 -7.69 1.25 -2.59
N TYR A 71 -7.00 0.16 -2.26
CA TYR A 71 -7.48 -0.87 -1.36
C TYR A 71 -6.58 -0.89 -0.12
N TRP A 72 -7.19 -0.92 1.04
CA TRP A 72 -6.46 -0.94 2.30
C TRP A 72 -6.14 -2.36 2.72
N PHE A 73 -5.13 -2.52 3.56
CA PHE A 73 -5.10 -3.63 4.49
C PHE A 73 -4.73 -3.15 5.89
N SER A 74 -5.25 -3.83 6.90
CA SER A 74 -4.95 -3.55 8.31
C SER A 74 -5.00 -4.82 9.14
N ALA A 75 -4.12 -4.93 10.12
CA ALA A 75 -4.18 -5.97 11.15
C ALA A 75 -4.83 -5.46 12.45
N LYS A 76 -5.18 -4.17 12.52
CA LYS A 76 -5.63 -3.50 13.75
C LYS A 76 -7.03 -2.91 13.64
N GLU A 77 -7.39 -2.43 12.46
CA GLU A 77 -8.57 -1.63 12.20
C GLU A 77 -9.44 -2.31 11.15
N LYS A 78 -10.75 -2.21 11.33
CA LYS A 78 -11.71 -2.59 10.31
C LYS A 78 -11.76 -1.51 9.24
N ILE A 79 -11.46 -1.86 8.00
CA ILE A 79 -11.32 -0.90 6.90
C ILE A 79 -12.12 -1.30 5.66
N GLU A 80 -12.50 -0.31 4.86
CA GLU A 80 -13.21 -0.47 3.59
C GLU A 80 -12.81 0.64 2.59
N PRO A 81 -12.59 0.34 1.29
CA PRO A 81 -12.47 -0.99 0.73
C PRO A 81 -11.11 -1.62 1.07
N GLY A 82 -11.07 -2.91 1.42
CA GLY A 82 -9.82 -3.58 1.72
C GLY A 82 -9.92 -4.85 2.55
N CYS A 83 -8.77 -5.32 3.04
CA CYS A 83 -8.64 -6.51 3.89
C CYS A 83 -8.37 -6.14 5.36
N TYR A 84 -9.02 -6.81 6.31
CA TYR A 84 -8.74 -6.62 7.72
C TYR A 84 -8.81 -7.93 8.51
N LEU A 85 -8.22 -7.95 9.70
CA LEU A 85 -8.29 -9.05 10.66
C LEU A 85 -9.49 -8.84 11.61
N GLU A 86 -10.39 -9.82 11.72
CA GLU A 86 -11.55 -9.81 12.63
C GLU A 86 -11.72 -11.21 13.22
N ASN A 87 -11.58 -11.35 14.54
CA ASN A 87 -11.72 -12.64 15.26
C ASN A 87 -10.86 -13.78 14.68
N ASP A 88 -9.58 -13.53 14.44
CA ASP A 88 -8.64 -14.44 13.76
C ASP A 88 -9.00 -14.78 12.31
N GLU A 89 -9.98 -14.11 11.71
CA GLU A 89 -10.35 -14.26 10.30
C GLU A 89 -9.80 -13.12 9.47
N LEU A 90 -9.23 -13.44 8.30
CA LEU A 90 -8.89 -12.47 7.29
C LEU A 90 -10.12 -12.23 6.41
N VAL A 91 -10.62 -11.00 6.45
CA VAL A 91 -11.83 -10.57 5.78
C VAL A 91 -11.48 -9.56 4.69
N PHE A 92 -12.06 -9.70 3.51
CA PHE A 92 -12.11 -8.63 2.50
C PHE A 92 -13.50 -8.00 2.50
N GLN A 93 -13.56 -6.67 2.52
CA GLN A 93 -14.80 -5.89 2.47
C GLN A 93 -14.71 -4.74 1.47
N SER A 94 -15.80 -4.53 0.73
CA SER A 94 -16.10 -3.40 -0.15
C SER A 94 -17.62 -3.16 -0.17
N GLU A 95 -18.07 -2.08 -0.82
CA GLU A 95 -19.50 -1.72 -0.85
C GLU A 95 -20.41 -2.87 -1.34
N GLN A 96 -19.89 -3.76 -2.19
CA GLN A 96 -20.65 -4.84 -2.82
C GLN A 96 -20.35 -6.23 -2.25
N TYR A 97 -19.21 -6.41 -1.57
CA TYR A 97 -18.72 -7.74 -1.18
C TYR A 97 -18.18 -7.71 0.23
N LYS A 98 -18.57 -8.72 1.01
CA LYS A 98 -17.90 -9.09 2.26
C LYS A 98 -17.60 -10.58 2.22
N MET A 99 -16.33 -10.96 2.35
CA MET A 99 -15.92 -12.36 2.37
C MET A 99 -14.80 -12.60 3.38
N THR A 100 -14.97 -13.62 4.22
CA THR A 100 -13.85 -14.24 4.94
C THR A 100 -13.11 -15.14 3.96
N PHE A 101 -11.80 -14.92 3.80
CA PHE A 101 -10.99 -15.67 2.83
C PHE A 101 -9.92 -16.56 3.47
N ALA A 102 -9.62 -16.37 4.75
CA ALA A 102 -8.72 -17.23 5.51
C ALA A 102 -8.97 -17.08 7.02
N LYS A 103 -8.44 -18.02 7.79
CA LYS A 103 -8.41 -17.98 9.26
C LYS A 103 -6.97 -18.22 9.73
N ILE A 104 -6.52 -17.45 10.71
CA ILE A 104 -5.25 -17.62 11.38
C ILE A 104 -5.45 -18.73 12.43
N SER A 105 -4.99 -19.93 12.12
CA SER A 105 -5.04 -21.13 12.99
C SER A 105 -3.69 -21.82 13.03
#